data_AF-A0A0P7VXE5-F1
#
_entry.id   AF-A0A0P7VXE5-F1
#
_cell.length_a   1.000
_cell.length_b   1.000
_cell.length_c   1.000
_cell.angle_alpha   90.00
_cell.angle_beta   90.00
_cell.angle_gamma   90.00
#
_symmetry.space_group_name_H-M   'P 1'
#
loop_
_entity.id
_entity.type
_entity.pdbx_description
1 polymer ?
#
loop_
_entity_poly.entity_id
_entity_poly.type
_entity_poly.pdbx_seq_one_letter_code
_entity_poly.pdbx_strand_id
1 'polypeptide(L)'
;MRVASSEFADDPCSSVKRGTMVRAARALLSAVTRLLILADMADVMRLLAHLKIVEEALEAVKNATNEQDLANRFKEFGREMVKLNYVAARRQQELKDPQCRDEMAAARGALKKNATMLYTASQAFLRHPDVAATRANRDYVFKQVQEALSGVSGAAQAASPTDEKQGHAGIGELAAALNEFDVSTFPHPPSHVLCRPLLSDFGTALPPFSPAVQSTAAVLPLARLWAAWSSQTMQLLAFVHRLLATALLHCG
;
A
#
# COMPACT_ATOMS: atom_id res chain seq x y z
N MET A 1 33.88 6.42 -19.25
CA MET A 1 34.02 4.95 -19.11
C MET A 1 34.70 4.33 -20.32
N ARG A 2 34.01 4.13 -21.47
CA ARG A 2 34.49 3.40 -22.68
C ARG A 2 35.99 3.52 -23.00
N VAL A 3 36.53 4.74 -23.05
CA VAL A 3 37.96 5.00 -23.33
C VAL A 3 38.87 4.36 -22.28
N ALA A 4 38.72 4.75 -21.01
CA ALA A 4 39.53 4.22 -19.89
C ALA A 4 39.39 2.71 -19.67
N SER A 5 38.27 2.09 -20.08
CA SER A 5 38.13 0.63 -20.10
C SER A 5 38.85 -0.05 -21.27
N SER A 6 38.97 0.62 -22.43
CA SER A 6 39.80 0.15 -23.54
C SER A 6 41.28 0.23 -23.16
N GLU A 7 41.74 1.41 -22.72
CA GLU A 7 43.14 1.65 -22.32
C GLU A 7 43.66 0.65 -21.28
N PHE A 8 42.78 0.15 -20.40
CA PHE A 8 43.08 -0.91 -19.43
C PHE A 8 42.98 -2.33 -20.01
N ALA A 9 42.07 -2.60 -20.94
CA ALA A 9 42.02 -3.89 -21.64
C ALA A 9 43.27 -4.11 -22.51
N ASP A 10 43.80 -3.04 -23.12
CA ASP A 10 45.03 -3.03 -23.90
C ASP A 10 46.31 -3.22 -23.04
N ASP A 11 46.20 -3.08 -21.70
CA ASP A 11 47.32 -3.12 -20.74
C ASP A 11 46.79 -3.37 -19.29
N PRO A 12 46.45 -4.63 -18.94
CA PRO A 12 45.81 -4.97 -17.67
C PRO A 12 46.76 -4.97 -16.47
N CYS A 13 48.07 -4.91 -16.72
CA CYS A 13 49.13 -4.83 -15.71
C CYS A 13 49.35 -3.40 -15.20
N SER A 14 49.02 -2.38 -15.98
CA SER A 14 49.18 -0.98 -15.57
C SER A 14 48.23 -0.57 -14.45
N SER A 15 48.80 -0.39 -13.25
CA SER A 15 48.11 0.15 -12.07
C SER A 15 47.49 1.52 -12.32
N VAL A 16 48.14 2.37 -13.14
CA VAL A 16 47.65 3.71 -13.48
C VAL A 16 46.39 3.64 -14.33
N LYS A 17 46.38 2.82 -15.40
CA LYS A 17 45.21 2.60 -16.25
C LYS A 17 44.06 1.97 -15.47
N ARG A 18 44.34 0.97 -14.62
CA ARG A 18 43.37 0.40 -13.67
C ARG A 18 42.75 1.47 -12.78
N GLY A 19 43.57 2.36 -12.20
CA GLY A 19 43.10 3.47 -11.36
C GLY A 19 42.20 4.46 -12.11
N THR A 20 42.54 4.80 -13.35
CA THR A 20 41.71 5.66 -14.22
C THR A 20 40.39 5.00 -14.60
N MET A 21 40.40 3.70 -14.96
CA MET A 21 39.18 2.93 -15.20
C MET A 21 38.28 2.89 -13.95
N VAL A 22 38.82 2.61 -12.77
CA VAL A 22 38.05 2.55 -11.51
C VAL A 22 37.45 3.92 -11.15
N ARG A 23 38.17 5.03 -11.37
CA ARG A 23 37.61 6.38 -11.23
C ARG A 23 36.46 6.63 -12.21
N ALA A 24 36.64 6.28 -13.48
CA ALA A 24 35.61 6.42 -14.51
C ALA A 24 34.37 5.55 -14.25
N ALA A 25 34.54 4.37 -13.66
CA ALA A 25 33.46 3.48 -13.26
C ALA A 25 32.66 4.04 -12.08
N ARG A 26 33.33 4.56 -11.03
CA ARG A 26 32.68 5.20 -9.88
C ARG A 26 31.90 6.46 -10.29
N ALA A 27 32.47 7.27 -11.19
CA ALA A 27 31.79 8.43 -11.76
C ALA A 27 30.53 8.04 -12.57
N LEU A 28 30.62 6.99 -13.38
CA LEU A 28 29.47 6.45 -14.11
C LEU A 28 28.39 5.92 -13.16
N LEU A 29 28.76 5.14 -12.14
CA LEU A 29 27.81 4.62 -11.15
C LEU A 29 27.07 5.76 -10.44
N SER A 30 27.79 6.80 -9.98
CA SER A 30 27.19 7.98 -9.36
C SER A 30 26.19 8.69 -10.30
N ALA A 31 26.54 8.86 -11.58
CA ALA A 31 25.65 9.48 -12.57
C ALA A 31 24.40 8.62 -12.86
N VAL A 32 24.56 7.30 -13.00
CA VAL A 32 23.44 6.37 -13.25
C VAL A 32 22.52 6.28 -12.03
N THR A 33 23.05 6.19 -10.81
CA THR A 33 22.23 6.20 -9.59
C THR A 33 21.42 7.50 -9.45
N ARG A 34 22.02 8.66 -9.77
CA ARG A 34 21.27 9.94 -9.79
C ARG A 34 20.16 9.96 -10.85
N LEU A 35 20.41 9.41 -12.04
CA LEU A 35 19.39 9.28 -13.09
C LEU A 35 18.23 8.37 -12.66
N LEU A 36 18.53 7.24 -12.04
CA LEU A 36 17.50 6.30 -11.55
C LEU A 36 16.65 6.89 -10.42
N ILE A 37 17.24 7.66 -9.50
CA ILE A 37 16.50 8.39 -8.46
C ILE A 37 15.56 9.43 -9.08
N LEU A 38 16.02 10.19 -10.08
CA LEU A 38 15.17 11.17 -10.78
C LEU A 38 14.03 10.51 -11.56
N ALA A 39 14.26 9.32 -12.14
CA ALA A 39 13.21 8.54 -12.79
C ALA A 39 12.16 8.02 -11.79
N ASP A 40 12.59 7.53 -10.63
CA ASP A 40 11.71 7.11 -9.53
C ASP A 40 10.81 8.26 -9.05
N MET A 41 11.41 9.43 -8.78
CA MET A 41 10.68 10.64 -8.40
C MET A 41 9.65 11.06 -9.46
N ALA A 42 10.00 11.01 -10.75
CA ALA A 42 9.09 11.36 -11.84
C ALA A 42 7.89 10.38 -11.92
N ASP A 43 8.11 9.10 -11.67
CA ASP A 43 7.03 8.10 -11.67
C ASP A 43 6.15 8.17 -10.40
N VAL A 44 6.70 8.53 -9.23
CA VAL A 44 5.89 8.89 -8.05
C VAL A 44 5.04 10.13 -8.33
N MET A 45 5.61 11.19 -8.90
CA MET A 45 4.85 12.39 -9.28
C MET A 45 3.72 12.07 -10.27
N ARG A 46 3.95 11.14 -11.21
CA ARG A 46 2.93 10.67 -12.16
C ARG A 46 1.82 9.86 -11.47
N LEU A 47 2.15 9.04 -10.47
CA LEU A 47 1.16 8.33 -9.65
C LEU A 47 0.31 9.32 -8.82
N LEU A 48 0.93 10.33 -8.20
CA LEU A 48 0.23 11.39 -7.47
C LEU A 48 -0.68 12.24 -8.38
N ALA A 49 -0.29 12.45 -9.65
CA ALA A 49 -1.16 13.10 -10.63
C ALA A 49 -2.38 12.24 -10.99
N HIS A 50 -2.21 10.93 -11.17
CA HIS A 50 -3.35 10.01 -11.38
C HIS A 50 -4.29 9.92 -10.18
N LEU A 51 -3.78 10.02 -8.95
CA LEU A 51 -4.62 10.08 -7.75
C LEU A 51 -5.57 11.28 -7.78
N LYS A 52 -5.06 12.49 -8.07
CA LYS A 52 -5.88 13.71 -8.17
C LYS A 52 -7.00 13.61 -9.21
N ILE A 53 -6.69 13.05 -10.39
CA ILE A 53 -7.68 12.82 -11.45
C ILE A 53 -8.80 11.87 -10.96
N VAL A 54 -8.46 10.86 -10.15
CA VAL A 54 -9.45 9.95 -9.53
C VAL A 54 -10.22 10.64 -8.41
N GLU A 55 -9.62 11.52 -7.63
CA GLU A 55 -10.30 12.35 -6.61
C GLU A 55 -11.32 13.32 -7.23
N GLU A 56 -10.97 13.98 -8.34
CA GLU A 56 -11.85 14.85 -9.11
C GLU A 56 -13.04 14.06 -9.70
N ALA A 57 -12.77 12.90 -10.32
CA ALA A 57 -13.82 12.01 -10.84
C ALA A 57 -14.71 11.41 -9.73
N LEU A 58 -14.16 11.17 -8.54
CA LEU A 58 -14.87 10.70 -7.36
C LEU A 58 -15.84 11.77 -6.83
N GLU A 59 -15.39 13.01 -6.62
CA GLU A 59 -16.25 14.11 -6.21
C GLU A 59 -17.32 14.41 -7.28
N ALA A 60 -16.99 14.23 -8.57
CA ALA A 60 -17.99 14.29 -9.64
C ALA A 60 -19.08 13.20 -9.47
N VAL A 61 -18.74 11.95 -9.16
CA VAL A 61 -19.71 10.85 -8.90
C VAL A 61 -20.65 11.18 -7.72
N LYS A 62 -20.12 11.78 -6.65
CA LYS A 62 -20.92 12.22 -5.48
C LYS A 62 -21.90 13.34 -5.82
N ASN A 63 -21.51 14.25 -6.71
CA ASN A 63 -22.30 15.40 -7.16
C ASN A 63 -23.14 15.13 -8.42
N ALA A 64 -23.43 13.85 -8.73
CA ALA A 64 -24.41 13.49 -9.76
C ALA A 64 -25.83 13.84 -9.28
N THR A 65 -26.67 14.36 -10.19
CA THR A 65 -28.03 14.84 -9.84
C THR A 65 -29.16 13.85 -10.18
N ASN A 66 -28.86 12.82 -10.98
CA ASN A 66 -29.82 11.85 -11.49
C ASN A 66 -29.10 10.54 -11.88
N GLU A 67 -29.83 9.45 -12.06
CA GLU A 67 -29.23 8.13 -12.29
C GLU A 67 -28.43 8.02 -13.59
N GLN A 68 -28.83 8.72 -14.67
CA GLN A 68 -28.12 8.68 -15.94
C GLN A 68 -26.77 9.42 -15.86
N ASP A 69 -26.76 10.56 -15.18
CA ASP A 69 -25.56 11.31 -14.85
C ASP A 69 -24.63 10.52 -13.92
N LEU A 70 -25.18 9.85 -12.89
CA LEU A 70 -24.42 8.94 -12.02
C LEU A 70 -23.76 7.81 -12.83
N ALA A 71 -24.50 7.15 -13.72
CA ALA A 71 -23.96 6.10 -14.58
C ALA A 71 -22.85 6.61 -15.51
N ASN A 72 -23.02 7.80 -16.10
CA ASN A 72 -22.02 8.43 -16.96
C ASN A 72 -20.74 8.78 -16.18
N ARG A 73 -20.86 9.46 -15.03
CA ARG A 73 -19.70 9.85 -14.19
C ARG A 73 -19.00 8.64 -13.59
N PHE A 74 -19.75 7.62 -13.13
CA PHE A 74 -19.16 6.39 -12.61
C PHE A 74 -18.40 5.60 -13.68
N LYS A 75 -18.84 5.67 -14.94
CA LYS A 75 -18.11 5.10 -16.09
C LYS A 75 -16.80 5.85 -16.39
N GLU A 76 -16.67 7.13 -16.06
CA GLU A 76 -15.39 7.88 -16.14
C GLU A 76 -14.49 7.54 -14.95
N PHE A 77 -15.00 7.67 -13.72
CA PHE A 77 -14.30 7.27 -12.50
C PHE A 77 -13.73 5.85 -12.59
N GLY A 78 -14.49 4.90 -13.17
CA GLY A 78 -14.04 3.54 -13.45
C GLY A 78 -12.86 3.43 -14.43
N ARG A 79 -12.73 4.33 -15.42
CA ARG A 79 -11.58 4.37 -16.33
C ARG A 79 -10.33 4.87 -15.63
N GLU A 80 -10.44 5.98 -14.90
CA GLU A 80 -9.31 6.57 -14.18
C GLU A 80 -8.84 5.66 -13.04
N MET A 81 -9.77 4.98 -12.36
CA MET A 81 -9.49 3.89 -11.41
C MET A 81 -8.64 2.76 -12.01
N VAL A 82 -8.88 2.36 -13.26
CA VAL A 82 -8.07 1.33 -13.94
C VAL A 82 -6.66 1.83 -14.23
N LYS A 83 -6.51 3.08 -14.70
CA LYS A 83 -5.19 3.72 -14.92
C LYS A 83 -4.40 3.84 -13.62
N LEU A 84 -5.02 4.38 -12.57
CA LEU A 84 -4.44 4.50 -11.23
C LEU A 84 -3.99 3.13 -10.70
N ASN A 85 -4.86 2.12 -10.78
CA ASN A 85 -4.54 0.77 -10.32
C ASN A 85 -3.36 0.14 -11.07
N TYR A 86 -3.16 0.45 -12.35
CA TYR A 86 -1.99 -0.01 -13.11
C TYR A 86 -0.68 0.65 -12.61
N VAL A 87 -0.66 1.97 -12.45
CA VAL A 87 0.54 2.69 -11.97
C VAL A 87 0.85 2.33 -10.51
N ALA A 88 -0.17 2.21 -9.65
CA ALA A 88 -0.03 1.77 -8.27
C ALA A 88 0.45 0.31 -8.15
N ALA A 89 0.00 -0.59 -9.05
CA ALA A 89 0.51 -1.96 -9.11
C ALA A 89 2.00 -2.02 -9.44
N ARG A 90 2.46 -1.17 -10.37
CA ARG A 90 3.88 -1.06 -10.73
C ARG A 90 4.68 -0.49 -9.56
N ARG A 91 4.18 0.54 -8.86
CA ARG A 91 4.82 1.09 -7.65
C ARG A 91 4.97 0.04 -6.54
N GLN A 92 3.99 -0.85 -6.36
CA GLN A 92 4.07 -1.97 -5.41
C GLN A 92 5.17 -3.00 -5.73
N GLN A 93 5.71 -3.01 -6.95
CA GLN A 93 6.84 -3.85 -7.36
C GLN A 93 8.19 -3.11 -7.23
N GLU A 94 8.17 -1.77 -7.21
CA GLU A 94 9.34 -0.90 -7.06
C GLU A 94 9.70 -0.63 -5.58
N LEU A 95 8.68 -0.57 -4.70
CA LEU A 95 8.86 -0.45 -3.25
C LEU A 95 9.72 -1.59 -2.69
N LYS A 96 10.66 -1.27 -1.81
CA LYS A 96 11.64 -2.21 -1.26
C LYS A 96 11.19 -2.86 0.04
N ASP A 97 10.60 -2.08 0.93
CA ASP A 97 10.08 -2.56 2.21
C ASP A 97 8.83 -3.44 1.98
N PRO A 98 8.78 -4.68 2.51
CA PRO A 98 7.58 -5.52 2.45
C PRO A 98 6.35 -4.88 3.09
N GLN A 99 6.47 -4.12 4.19
CA GLN A 99 5.30 -3.51 4.84
C GLN A 99 4.64 -2.48 3.93
N CYS A 100 5.39 -1.52 3.37
CA CYS A 100 4.89 -0.56 2.38
C CYS A 100 4.26 -1.22 1.15
N ARG A 101 4.77 -2.40 0.73
CA ARG A 101 4.18 -3.16 -0.39
C ARG A 101 2.83 -3.77 -0.04
N ASP A 102 2.66 -4.25 1.19
CA ASP A 102 1.40 -4.83 1.67
C ASP A 102 0.38 -3.73 2.03
N GLU A 103 0.81 -2.59 2.57
CA GLU A 103 -0.03 -1.39 2.74
C GLU A 103 -0.56 -0.88 1.40
N MET A 104 0.31 -0.78 0.38
CA MET A 104 -0.10 -0.46 -1.00
C MET A 104 -1.08 -1.50 -1.56
N ALA A 105 -0.89 -2.80 -1.27
CA ALA A 105 -1.82 -3.86 -1.67
C ALA A 105 -3.20 -3.68 -1.01
N ALA A 106 -3.21 -3.46 0.30
CA ALA A 106 -4.41 -3.28 1.12
C ALA A 106 -5.19 -2.03 0.70
N ALA A 107 -4.50 -0.90 0.51
CA ALA A 107 -5.11 0.35 0.05
C ALA A 107 -5.76 0.19 -1.33
N ARG A 108 -5.06 -0.43 -2.31
CA ARG A 108 -5.63 -0.75 -3.63
C ARG A 108 -6.83 -1.69 -3.54
N GLY A 109 -6.79 -2.70 -2.67
CA GLY A 109 -7.89 -3.65 -2.43
C GLY A 109 -9.12 -2.97 -1.82
N ALA A 110 -8.92 -2.17 -0.77
CA ALA A 110 -9.96 -1.37 -0.15
C ALA A 110 -10.58 -0.38 -1.15
N LEU A 111 -9.75 0.32 -1.94
CA LEU A 111 -10.20 1.26 -2.95
C LEU A 111 -11.13 0.60 -3.97
N LYS A 112 -10.75 -0.56 -4.52
CA LYS A 112 -11.60 -1.33 -5.45
C LYS A 112 -12.92 -1.76 -4.81
N LYS A 113 -12.91 -2.21 -3.55
CA LYS A 113 -14.12 -2.61 -2.81
C LYS A 113 -15.06 -1.41 -2.60
N ASN A 114 -14.53 -0.30 -2.11
CA ASN A 114 -15.29 0.88 -1.74
C ASN A 114 -15.84 1.59 -2.98
N ALA A 115 -15.05 1.69 -4.06
CA ALA A 115 -15.50 2.16 -5.37
C ALA A 115 -16.71 1.36 -5.90
N THR A 116 -16.72 0.04 -5.69
CA THR A 116 -17.84 -0.82 -6.14
C THR A 116 -19.13 -0.53 -5.36
N MET A 117 -19.03 -0.26 -4.05
CA MET A 117 -20.17 0.10 -3.21
C MET A 117 -20.68 1.54 -3.45
N LEU A 118 -19.82 2.44 -3.91
CA LEU A 118 -20.16 3.85 -4.12
C LEU A 118 -21.32 4.05 -5.10
N TYR A 119 -21.34 3.30 -6.21
CA TYR A 119 -22.42 3.39 -7.18
C TYR A 119 -23.79 3.08 -6.55
N THR A 120 -23.90 1.97 -5.82
CA THR A 120 -25.17 1.56 -5.21
C THR A 120 -25.60 2.49 -4.08
N ALA A 121 -24.65 3.04 -3.30
CA ALA A 121 -24.96 4.02 -2.26
C ALA A 121 -25.44 5.36 -2.85
N SER A 122 -24.79 5.88 -3.90
CA SER A 122 -25.25 7.08 -4.62
C SER A 122 -26.59 6.85 -5.31
N GLN A 123 -26.82 5.69 -5.93
CA GLN A 123 -28.09 5.36 -6.59
C GLN A 123 -29.24 5.26 -5.58
N ALA A 124 -29.01 4.68 -4.40
CA ALA A 124 -30.00 4.65 -3.32
C ALA A 124 -30.35 6.06 -2.80
N PHE A 125 -29.36 6.95 -2.70
CA PHE A 125 -29.60 8.35 -2.32
C PHE A 125 -30.41 9.12 -3.37
N LEU A 126 -30.15 8.90 -4.67
CA LEU A 126 -30.91 9.55 -5.75
C LEU A 126 -32.38 9.09 -5.82
N ARG A 127 -32.67 7.84 -5.45
CA ARG A 127 -34.04 7.31 -5.41
C ARG A 127 -34.83 7.71 -4.16
N HIS A 128 -34.15 7.87 -3.03
CA HIS A 128 -34.75 8.18 -1.73
C HIS A 128 -33.95 9.31 -1.05
N PRO A 129 -34.03 10.55 -1.57
CA PRO A 129 -33.22 11.69 -1.09
C PRO A 129 -33.71 12.30 0.24
N ASP A 130 -34.95 11.95 0.62
CA ASP A 130 -35.66 12.22 1.86
C ASP A 130 -35.19 11.31 3.01
N VAL A 131 -34.85 10.05 2.71
CA VAL A 131 -34.37 9.08 3.69
C VAL A 131 -32.93 9.42 4.11
N ALA A 132 -32.77 10.13 5.23
CA ALA A 132 -31.46 10.59 5.72
C ALA A 132 -30.38 9.48 5.81
N ALA A 133 -30.78 8.23 6.03
CA ALA A 133 -29.87 7.08 6.06
C ALA A 133 -29.19 6.77 4.70
N THR A 134 -29.83 7.06 3.56
CA THR A 134 -29.20 6.85 2.24
C THR A 134 -28.07 7.85 2.00
N ARG A 135 -28.28 9.11 2.40
CA ARG A 135 -27.26 10.15 2.39
C ARG A 135 -26.09 9.80 3.30
N ALA A 136 -26.36 9.43 4.55
CA ALA A 136 -25.33 9.04 5.51
C ALA A 136 -24.51 7.82 5.02
N ASN A 137 -25.16 6.82 4.40
CA ASN A 137 -24.47 5.68 3.79
C ASN A 137 -23.60 6.07 2.59
N ARG A 138 -24.12 6.92 1.68
CA ARG A 138 -23.35 7.44 0.53
C ARG A 138 -22.11 8.19 1.01
N ASP A 139 -22.28 9.10 1.96
CA ASP A 139 -21.21 9.99 2.43
C ASP A 139 -20.17 9.21 3.26
N TYR A 140 -20.58 8.17 3.98
CA TYR A 140 -19.68 7.18 4.60
C TYR A 140 -18.86 6.43 3.55
N VAL A 141 -19.50 5.79 2.55
CA VAL A 141 -18.80 5.03 1.51
C VAL A 141 -17.85 5.95 0.72
N PHE A 142 -18.26 7.18 0.44
CA PHE A 142 -17.42 8.21 -0.18
C PHE A 142 -16.14 8.47 0.63
N LYS A 143 -16.26 8.70 1.93
CA LYS A 143 -15.11 8.87 2.84
C LYS A 143 -14.20 7.63 2.83
N GLN A 144 -14.77 6.41 2.82
CA GLN A 144 -13.98 5.18 2.70
C GLN A 144 -13.25 5.03 1.34
N VAL A 145 -13.68 5.70 0.27
CA VAL A 145 -12.90 5.78 -0.98
C VAL A 145 -11.76 6.80 -0.84
N GLN A 146 -12.02 7.98 -0.27
CA GLN A 146 -10.99 9.01 -0.03
C GLN A 146 -9.88 8.52 0.90
N GLU A 147 -10.21 7.78 1.97
CA GLU A 147 -9.24 7.15 2.86
C GLU A 147 -8.35 6.13 2.14
N ALA A 148 -8.93 5.36 1.21
CA ALA A 148 -8.17 4.40 0.42
C ALA A 148 -7.28 5.08 -0.65
N LEU A 149 -7.70 6.18 -1.25
CA LEU A 149 -6.85 7.03 -2.11
C LEU A 149 -5.70 7.64 -1.29
N SER A 150 -6.00 8.13 -0.08
CA SER A 150 -5.01 8.64 0.86
C SER A 150 -3.97 7.57 1.24
N GLY A 151 -4.41 6.32 1.47
CA GLY A 151 -3.51 5.18 1.72
C GLY A 151 -2.59 4.86 0.54
N VAL A 152 -3.11 4.85 -0.69
CA VAL A 152 -2.28 4.70 -1.91
C VAL A 152 -1.29 5.86 -2.05
N SER A 153 -1.70 7.09 -1.72
CA SER A 153 -0.85 8.28 -1.74
C SER A 153 0.29 8.20 -0.72
N GLY A 154 0.01 7.74 0.51
CA GLY A 154 1.02 7.53 1.55
C GLY A 154 2.03 6.46 1.17
N ALA A 155 1.56 5.24 0.88
CA ALA A 155 2.42 4.11 0.53
C ALA A 155 3.22 4.34 -0.78
N ALA A 156 2.75 5.19 -1.70
CA ALA A 156 3.51 5.59 -2.88
C ALA A 156 4.76 6.44 -2.55
N GLN A 157 4.70 7.22 -1.47
CA GLN A 157 5.71 8.20 -1.06
C GLN A 157 6.68 7.69 0.02
N ALA A 158 6.42 6.50 0.60
CA ALA A 158 7.27 5.83 1.58
C ALA A 158 8.59 5.26 1.00
N ALA A 159 9.27 6.03 0.15
CA ALA A 159 10.46 5.62 -0.59
C ALA A 159 11.79 5.84 0.17
N SER A 160 11.76 6.60 1.27
CA SER A 160 12.90 6.81 2.15
C SER A 160 13.03 5.66 3.15
N PRO A 161 14.21 5.05 3.33
CA PRO A 161 14.54 4.43 4.60
C PRO A 161 14.73 5.57 5.62
N THR A 162 13.66 5.94 6.29
CA THR A 162 13.77 6.73 7.52
C THR A 162 14.58 5.89 8.50
N ASP A 163 15.65 6.44 9.08
CA ASP A 163 16.51 5.74 10.05
C ASP A 163 15.85 5.65 11.45
N GLU A 164 14.52 5.53 11.45
CA GLU A 164 13.71 5.28 12.62
C GLU A 164 13.40 3.79 12.67
N LYS A 165 13.92 3.12 13.71
CA LYS A 165 13.48 1.79 14.13
C LYS A 165 12.05 1.85 14.72
N GLN A 166 11.08 2.27 13.92
CA GLN A 166 9.66 2.19 14.25
C GLN A 166 9.20 0.75 14.09
N GLY A 167 9.55 -0.07 15.09
CA GLY A 167 8.99 -1.41 15.28
C GLY A 167 7.48 -1.32 15.48
N HIS A 168 6.74 -1.34 14.38
CA HIS A 168 5.31 -1.60 14.40
C HIS A 168 5.12 -3.09 14.72
N ALA A 169 4.73 -3.37 15.96
CA ALA A 169 4.69 -4.71 16.53
C ALA A 169 3.78 -5.68 15.76
N GLY A 170 4.34 -6.32 14.74
CA GLY A 170 3.67 -7.24 13.86
C GLY A 170 3.70 -8.66 14.39
N ILE A 171 2.70 -9.47 14.03
CA ILE A 171 2.54 -10.86 14.52
C ILE A 171 3.73 -11.77 14.14
N GLY A 172 4.56 -11.37 13.16
CA GLY A 172 5.80 -12.05 12.78
C GLY A 172 7.09 -11.53 13.44
N GLU A 173 7.06 -10.42 14.19
CA GLU A 173 8.27 -9.75 14.71
C GLU A 173 9.09 -10.67 15.62
N LEU A 174 8.44 -11.40 16.53
CA LEU A 174 9.12 -12.35 17.43
C LEU A 174 9.85 -13.45 16.66
N ALA A 175 9.29 -13.93 15.54
CA ALA A 175 9.94 -14.94 14.70
C ALA A 175 11.13 -14.37 13.92
N ALA A 176 11.02 -13.12 13.43
CA ALA A 176 12.12 -12.41 12.78
C ALA A 176 13.27 -12.14 13.78
N ALA A 177 12.96 -11.63 14.97
CA ALA A 177 13.93 -11.34 16.02
C ALA A 177 14.62 -12.60 16.55
N LEU A 178 13.92 -13.73 16.70
CA LEU A 178 14.52 -15.02 17.05
C LEU A 178 15.47 -15.52 15.96
N ASN A 179 15.11 -15.37 14.68
CA ASN A 179 15.97 -15.76 13.56
C ASN A 179 17.21 -14.84 13.44
N GLU A 180 17.06 -13.53 13.65
CA GLU A 180 18.18 -12.57 13.69
C GLU A 180 19.10 -12.83 14.89
N PHE A 181 18.55 -13.20 16.05
CA PHE A 181 19.33 -13.62 17.22
C PHE A 181 20.12 -14.91 16.96
N ASP A 182 19.51 -15.92 16.35
CA ASP A 182 20.19 -17.20 16.03
C ASP A 182 21.38 -16.97 15.07
N VAL A 183 21.17 -16.19 13.99
CA VAL A 183 22.23 -15.74 13.08
C VAL A 183 23.31 -14.93 13.80
N SER A 184 22.94 -14.09 14.78
CA SER A 184 23.87 -13.27 15.57
C SER A 184 24.62 -14.05 16.65
N THR A 185 24.18 -15.25 17.01
CA THR A 185 24.73 -16.04 18.13
C THR A 185 25.96 -16.87 17.74
N PHE A 186 26.25 -17.00 16.44
CA PHE A 186 27.48 -17.60 15.92
C PHE A 186 28.41 -16.62 15.16
N PRO A 187 28.98 -15.59 15.80
CA PRO A 187 30.13 -14.87 15.25
C PRO A 187 31.35 -15.80 15.17
N HIS A 188 32.12 -15.72 14.08
CA HIS A 188 33.48 -16.28 14.05
C HIS A 188 34.35 -15.65 15.17
N PRO A 189 35.32 -16.39 15.74
CA PRO A 189 36.09 -15.93 16.89
C PRO A 189 36.81 -14.61 16.59
N PRO A 190 36.60 -13.54 17.40
CA PRO A 190 37.04 -12.21 17.04
C PRO A 190 38.56 -12.05 17.19
N SER A 191 39.20 -11.54 16.13
CA SER A 191 40.46 -10.82 16.27
C SER A 191 40.26 -9.62 17.21
N HIS A 192 41.21 -9.38 18.10
CA HIS A 192 41.10 -8.43 19.22
C HIS A 192 40.71 -6.98 18.81
N VAL A 193 40.20 -6.23 19.81
CA VAL A 193 39.85 -4.80 19.80
C VAL A 193 38.53 -4.50 19.07
N LEU A 194 37.36 -4.63 19.71
CA LEU A 194 36.89 -3.64 20.69
C LEU A 194 35.74 -4.22 21.58
N CYS A 195 35.99 -4.44 22.87
CA CYS A 195 34.92 -4.82 23.83
C CYS A 195 34.74 -3.78 24.94
N ARG A 196 33.63 -3.04 24.86
CA ARG A 196 32.99 -2.30 25.97
C ARG A 196 31.46 -2.40 25.79
N PRO A 197 30.65 -2.25 26.85
CA PRO A 197 29.71 -3.33 27.16
C PRO A 197 28.23 -2.95 26.98
N LEU A 198 27.43 -3.91 26.50
CA LEU A 198 25.97 -3.83 26.36
C LEU A 198 25.21 -4.58 27.48
N LEU A 199 25.84 -4.76 28.66
CA LEU A 199 25.30 -5.59 29.74
C LEU A 199 24.59 -4.83 30.88
N SER A 200 24.40 -3.51 30.74
CA SER A 200 23.69 -2.67 31.73
C SER A 200 22.21 -2.48 31.39
N ASP A 201 21.85 -2.45 30.11
CA ASP A 201 20.61 -1.77 29.67
C ASP A 201 19.40 -2.70 29.56
N PHE A 202 19.60 -4.02 29.70
CA PHE A 202 18.53 -5.01 29.75
C PHE A 202 17.75 -5.03 31.08
N GLY A 203 18.25 -4.33 32.11
CA GLY A 203 17.68 -4.37 33.48
C GLY A 203 16.49 -3.45 33.75
N THR A 204 16.15 -2.53 32.84
CA THR A 204 15.22 -1.40 33.09
C THR A 204 13.97 -1.39 32.21
N ALA A 205 13.83 -2.33 31.27
CA ALA A 205 12.73 -2.38 30.29
C ALA A 205 11.52 -3.24 30.71
N LEU A 206 11.36 -3.56 31.99
CA LEU A 206 10.25 -4.36 32.53
C LEU A 206 9.21 -3.47 33.24
N PRO A 207 8.02 -3.22 32.65
CA PRO A 207 6.94 -2.51 33.34
C PRO A 207 6.30 -3.41 34.41
N PRO A 208 5.92 -2.86 35.58
CA PRO A 208 5.29 -3.64 36.64
C PRO A 208 3.83 -4.01 36.30
N PHE A 209 3.49 -5.28 36.49
CA PHE A 209 2.09 -5.74 36.50
C PHE A 209 1.35 -5.17 37.72
N SER A 210 0.14 -4.65 37.53
CA SER A 210 -0.82 -4.37 38.61
C SER A 210 -2.27 -4.48 38.09
N PRO A 211 -3.24 -5.04 38.85
CA PRO A 211 -4.56 -5.41 38.31
C PRO A 211 -5.74 -4.49 38.73
N ALA A 212 -6.83 -4.56 37.95
CA ALA A 212 -8.19 -4.02 38.24
C ALA A 212 -8.29 -2.45 38.27
N VAL A 213 -9.41 -1.74 38.11
CA VAL A 213 -10.85 -2.03 37.78
C VAL A 213 -11.51 -0.65 37.37
N GLN A 214 -12.62 -0.46 36.63
CA GLN A 214 -13.75 -1.25 36.06
C GLN A 214 -14.30 -0.55 34.78
N SER A 215 -15.45 -1.02 34.25
CA SER A 215 -16.58 -0.30 33.59
C SER A 215 -16.35 1.07 32.90
N THR A 216 -16.79 1.28 31.65
CA THR A 216 -18.22 1.28 31.24
C THR A 216 -18.40 1.01 29.73
N ALA A 217 -19.64 0.77 29.26
CA ALA A 217 -19.92 0.16 27.95
C ALA A 217 -20.59 1.08 26.91
N ALA A 218 -20.14 1.02 25.63
CA ALA A 218 -20.85 1.61 24.48
C ALA A 218 -20.36 1.15 23.06
N VAL A 219 -20.25 -0.16 22.74
CA VAL A 219 -19.78 -0.62 21.38
C VAL A 219 -20.65 -1.71 20.71
N LEU A 220 -21.52 -2.40 21.44
CA LEU A 220 -22.16 -3.64 20.97
C LEU A 220 -23.23 -3.61 19.84
N PRO A 221 -23.80 -2.48 19.36
CA PRO A 221 -24.80 -2.52 18.28
C PRO A 221 -24.25 -2.89 16.89
N LEU A 222 -23.07 -2.36 16.51
CA LEU A 222 -22.62 -2.34 15.11
C LEU A 222 -22.15 -3.71 14.60
N ALA A 223 -21.49 -4.51 15.44
CA ALA A 223 -20.99 -5.83 15.06
C ALA A 223 -22.11 -6.79 14.60
N ARG A 224 -23.31 -6.68 15.19
CA ARG A 224 -24.48 -7.50 14.83
C ARG A 224 -25.07 -7.12 13.46
N LEU A 225 -25.06 -5.83 13.11
CA LEU A 225 -25.49 -5.37 11.78
C LEU A 225 -24.53 -5.85 10.68
N TRP A 226 -23.23 -5.81 10.93
CA TRP A 226 -22.22 -6.30 9.98
C TRP A 226 -22.35 -7.82 9.72
N ALA A 227 -22.57 -8.62 10.76
CA ALA A 227 -22.81 -10.06 10.64
C ALA A 227 -24.12 -10.41 9.90
N ALA A 228 -25.18 -9.62 10.07
CA ALA A 228 -26.42 -9.80 9.32
C ALA A 228 -26.24 -9.50 7.82
N TRP A 229 -25.52 -8.42 7.49
CA TRP A 229 -25.33 -7.96 6.12
C TRP A 229 -24.42 -8.88 5.29
N SER A 230 -23.40 -9.51 5.90
CA SER A 230 -22.54 -10.49 5.22
C SER A 230 -23.29 -11.78 4.85
N SER A 231 -24.22 -12.24 5.70
CA SER A 231 -25.07 -13.40 5.42
C SER A 231 -26.02 -13.16 4.24
N GLN A 232 -26.67 -12.00 4.20
CA GLN A 232 -27.67 -11.70 3.16
C GLN A 232 -27.04 -11.39 1.79
N THR A 233 -25.82 -10.84 1.77
CA THR A 233 -25.04 -10.65 0.53
C THR A 233 -24.51 -11.97 -0.04
N MET A 234 -24.08 -12.93 0.81
CA MET A 234 -23.76 -14.30 0.37
C MET A 234 -24.96 -14.99 -0.28
N GLN A 235 -26.16 -14.87 0.31
CA GLN A 235 -27.39 -15.48 -0.22
C GLN A 235 -27.79 -14.90 -1.59
N LEU A 236 -27.70 -13.57 -1.76
CA LEU A 236 -27.94 -12.92 -3.06
C LEU A 236 -26.93 -13.38 -4.13
N LEU A 237 -25.65 -13.49 -3.79
CA LEU A 237 -24.63 -13.97 -4.73
C LEU A 237 -24.88 -15.43 -5.16
N ALA A 238 -25.24 -16.29 -4.20
CA ALA A 238 -25.61 -17.68 -4.46
C ALA A 238 -26.90 -17.82 -5.29
N PHE A 239 -27.88 -16.94 -5.09
CA PHE A 239 -29.11 -16.90 -5.90
C PHE A 239 -28.81 -16.50 -7.35
N VAL A 240 -28.04 -15.42 -7.56
CA VAL A 240 -27.62 -14.98 -8.91
C VAL A 240 -26.80 -16.06 -9.61
N HIS A 241 -25.88 -16.74 -8.91
CA HIS A 241 -25.09 -17.82 -9.49
C HIS A 241 -25.94 -19.05 -9.87
N ARG A 242 -26.99 -19.38 -9.10
CA ARG A 242 -27.96 -20.43 -9.48
C ARG A 242 -28.80 -20.02 -10.69
N LEU A 243 -29.23 -18.76 -10.75
CA LEU A 243 -30.03 -18.24 -11.87
C LEU A 243 -29.24 -18.25 -13.20
N LEU A 244 -27.96 -17.89 -13.15
CA LEU A 244 -27.03 -18.02 -14.28
C LEU A 244 -26.80 -19.49 -14.69
N ALA A 245 -26.65 -20.39 -13.72
CA ALA A 245 -26.48 -21.81 -14.01
C ALA A 245 -27.71 -22.44 -14.68
N THR A 246 -28.94 -22.11 -14.25
CA THR A 246 -30.15 -22.60 -14.91
C THR A 246 -30.39 -21.94 -16.27
N ALA A 247 -30.03 -20.66 -16.45
CA ALA A 247 -30.12 -19.99 -17.76
C ALA A 247 -29.17 -20.63 -18.79
N LEU A 248 -27.95 -21.03 -18.38
CA LEU A 248 -27.00 -21.72 -19.25
C LEU A 248 -27.43 -23.16 -19.60
N LEU A 249 -28.28 -23.79 -18.78
CA LEU A 249 -28.85 -25.12 -19.00
C LEU A 249 -30.14 -25.15 -19.84
N HIS A 250 -30.55 -24.01 -20.41
CA HIS A 250 -31.71 -23.89 -21.32
C HIS A 250 -31.39 -23.18 -22.66
N CYS A 251 -30.10 -22.92 -22.94
CA CYS A 251 -29.62 -22.33 -24.19
C CYS A 251 -28.55 -23.22 -24.87
N GLY A 252 -28.66 -24.54 -24.72
CA GLY A 252 -27.83 -25.57 -25.35
C GLY A 252 -28.65 -26.81 -25.66
#